data_AF-A0A6H2DPH6-F1
#
_entry.id   AF-A0A6H2DPH6-F1
#
_cell.length_a   1.000
_cell.length_b   1.000
_cell.length_c   1.000
_cell.angle_alpha   90.00
_cell.angle_beta   90.00
_cell.angle_gamma   90.00
#
_symmetry.space_group_name_H-M   'P 1'
#
loop_
_entity.id
_entity.type
_entity.pdbx_description
1 polymer ?
#
loop_
_entity_poly.entity_id
_entity_poly.type
_entity_poly.pdbx_seq_one_letter_code
_entity_poly.pdbx_strand_id
1 'polypeptide(L)'
;MQNSVTIIGNAFHRTTPRRFGIQQADRLHHFFAMGQTGTGKSTLIEQMALQDAEAGRGFCIIDPHGDMAESLAGKIKQSHIHWRVADAASPYGYNPLTPASAKHRPLIASGLIETLKKQWSDSWGARMEHLLRYSILALLELPQADMRDITRMYIDKDFRRTVVPRITDPQVRAFWTEELPKMNYMTSIDGVAPIANKLGAFLAHPIMRTALCQPKEPLRFRKIMDEGRILIINLAKGQLGSDNANVLGGLIVSSIMNAAFSRHDTPLEKRRPFFLYVDEFHNFTTESFAEMLSEMRKYRISINLFCQHSSQMEKPVFEAVLGNCGTVLSFRLGAHDAPLMGRQLGDLPPYALVSLPNYRGYCQLMIGGHKTPAFSIQTWRPDLP
;
A
#
# COMPACT_ATOMS: atom_id res chain seq x y z
N MET A 1 7.78 28.30 -10.90
CA MET A 1 9.00 27.48 -10.69
C MET A 1 8.57 26.20 -10.00
N GLN A 2 8.82 25.02 -10.56
CA GLN A 2 8.49 23.76 -9.86
C GLN A 2 9.33 23.70 -8.58
N ASN A 3 8.68 23.60 -7.43
CA ASN A 3 9.35 23.51 -6.14
C ASN A 3 10.16 22.20 -6.10
N SER A 4 11.47 22.30 -6.29
CA SER A 4 12.40 21.17 -6.48
C SER A 4 12.72 20.44 -5.18
N VAL A 5 12.27 20.97 -4.05
CA VAL A 5 12.49 20.45 -2.71
C VAL A 5 11.16 20.34 -1.97
N THR A 6 10.88 19.18 -1.38
CA THR A 6 9.81 19.03 -0.40
C THR A 6 10.40 19.31 0.96
N ILE A 7 9.97 20.39 1.58
CA ILE A 7 10.41 20.77 2.92
C ILE A 7 9.94 19.68 3.90
N ILE A 8 10.74 19.43 4.94
CA ILE A 8 10.41 18.49 6.04
C ILE A 8 10.30 19.24 7.38
N GLY A 9 11.08 20.31 7.55
CA GLY A 9 11.07 21.11 8.76
C GLY A 9 12.35 21.92 8.91
N ASN A 10 12.77 22.11 10.15
CA ASN A 10 13.99 22.82 10.52
C ASN A 10 15.01 21.85 11.14
N ALA A 11 16.25 21.90 10.67
CA ALA A 11 17.38 21.24 11.28
C ALA A 11 17.92 22.12 12.40
N PHE A 12 18.17 21.53 13.58
CA PHE A 12 18.82 22.27 14.65
C PHE A 12 20.30 22.49 14.29
N HIS A 13 20.71 23.75 14.28
CA HIS A 13 22.10 24.16 14.12
C HIS A 13 22.51 24.98 15.34
N ARG A 14 23.82 25.07 15.61
CA ARG A 14 24.39 25.70 16.82
C ARG A 14 23.94 27.16 17.07
N THR A 15 23.45 27.86 16.05
CA THR A 15 23.14 29.30 16.09
C THR A 15 21.70 29.63 15.68
N THR A 16 21.19 29.03 14.60
CA THR A 16 19.82 29.28 14.14
C THR A 16 19.27 28.05 13.43
N PRO A 17 18.04 27.61 13.73
CA PRO A 17 17.42 26.52 12.99
C PRO A 17 17.41 26.82 11.48
N ARG A 18 17.78 25.84 10.66
CA ARG A 18 17.80 25.98 9.20
C ARG A 18 16.70 25.13 8.58
N ARG A 19 15.86 25.74 7.75
CA ARG A 19 14.86 25.02 6.97
C ARG A 19 15.55 24.02 6.05
N PHE A 20 15.07 22.78 6.03
CA PHE A 20 15.60 21.72 5.18
C PHE A 20 14.47 20.91 4.54
N GLY A 21 14.83 20.16 3.50
CA GLY A 21 13.91 19.31 2.77
C GLY A 21 14.64 18.28 1.91
N ILE A 22 13.86 17.48 1.21
CA ILE A 22 14.33 16.41 0.33
C ILE A 22 14.16 16.87 -1.11
N GLN A 23 15.21 16.73 -1.93
CA GLN A 23 15.11 16.99 -3.36
C GLN A 23 14.17 15.97 -4.01
N GLN A 24 13.41 16.36 -5.05
CA GLN A 24 12.45 15.45 -5.68
C GLN A 24 13.11 14.18 -6.25
N ALA A 25 14.35 14.28 -6.75
CA ALA A 25 15.11 13.12 -7.21
C ALA A 25 15.44 12.15 -6.06
N ASP A 26 15.86 12.69 -4.91
CA ASP A 26 16.17 11.90 -3.71
C ASP A 26 14.91 11.27 -3.08
N ARG A 27 13.74 11.90 -3.21
CA ARG A 27 12.47 11.32 -2.73
C ARG A 27 12.10 10.01 -3.43
N LEU A 28 12.59 9.76 -4.64
CA LEU A 28 12.39 8.48 -5.33
C LEU A 28 13.14 7.32 -4.66
N HIS A 29 14.04 7.60 -3.71
CA HIS A 29 14.66 6.60 -2.84
C HIS A 29 13.82 6.26 -1.62
N HIS A 30 12.52 6.58 -1.62
CA HIS A 30 11.59 6.25 -0.54
C HIS A 30 11.91 6.99 0.77
N PHE A 31 10.94 6.95 1.67
CA PHE A 31 10.99 7.63 2.94
C PHE A 31 10.41 6.70 4.01
N PHE A 32 11.10 6.57 5.13
CA PHE A 32 10.60 5.82 6.28
C PHE A 32 10.62 6.70 7.52
N ALA A 33 9.51 6.73 8.24
CA ALA A 33 9.42 7.37 9.54
C ALA A 33 8.79 6.46 10.61
N MET A 34 9.38 6.49 11.79
CA MET A 34 8.91 5.74 12.95
C MET A 34 8.69 6.66 14.14
N GLY A 35 7.63 6.44 14.91
CA GLY A 35 7.30 7.29 16.05
C GLY A 35 6.03 6.91 16.77
N GLN A 36 5.99 7.07 18.09
CA GLN A 36 4.77 6.87 18.89
C GLN A 36 3.60 7.76 18.42
N THR A 37 2.38 7.43 18.85
CA THR A 37 1.18 8.26 18.61
C THR A 37 1.39 9.70 19.10
N GLY A 38 0.88 10.68 18.35
CA GLY A 38 0.97 12.10 18.71
C GLY A 38 2.35 12.76 18.53
N THR A 39 3.32 12.05 17.96
CA THR A 39 4.68 12.59 17.77
C THR A 39 4.85 13.51 16.54
N GLY A 40 3.85 13.57 15.65
CA GLY A 40 3.86 14.44 14.47
C GLY A 40 3.92 13.74 13.11
N LYS A 41 3.79 12.40 13.05
CA LYS A 41 3.79 11.63 11.79
C LYS A 41 2.73 12.10 10.80
N SER A 42 1.45 12.11 11.20
CA SER A 42 0.34 12.49 10.31
C SER A 42 0.45 13.96 9.87
N THR A 43 0.90 14.86 10.75
CA THR A 43 1.21 16.25 10.39
C THR A 43 2.30 16.33 9.33
N LEU A 44 3.37 15.53 9.44
CA LEU A 44 4.41 15.48 8.41
C LEU A 44 3.87 14.97 7.08
N ILE A 45 3.06 13.91 7.08
CA ILE A 45 2.40 13.38 5.86
C ILE A 45 1.56 14.47 5.19
N GLU A 46 0.67 15.12 5.95
CA GLU A 46 -0.19 16.20 5.42
C GLU A 46 0.65 17.31 4.79
N GLN A 47 1.70 17.77 5.44
CA GLN A 47 2.54 18.86 4.94
C GLN A 47 3.33 18.47 3.69
N MET A 48 3.81 17.23 3.59
CA MET A 48 4.45 16.74 2.37
C MET A 48 3.44 16.61 1.22
N ALA A 49 2.24 16.11 1.50
CA ALA A 49 1.17 15.95 0.52
C ALA A 49 0.62 17.29 0.01
N LEU A 50 0.46 18.30 0.89
CA LEU A 50 0.04 19.64 0.51
C LEU A 50 1.06 20.29 -0.44
N GLN A 51 2.35 20.19 -0.13
CA GLN A 51 3.42 20.66 -1.02
C GLN A 51 3.42 19.94 -2.37
N ASP A 52 3.06 18.65 -2.40
CA ASP A 52 2.91 17.88 -3.64
C ASP A 52 1.71 18.35 -4.45
N ALA A 53 0.56 18.57 -3.81
CA ALA A 53 -0.64 19.11 -4.44
C ALA A 53 -0.39 20.50 -5.06
N GLU A 54 0.22 21.41 -4.30
CA GLU A 54 0.58 22.77 -4.74
C GLU A 54 1.52 22.77 -5.94
N ALA A 55 2.44 21.81 -6.00
CA ALA A 55 3.39 21.67 -7.10
C ALA A 55 2.85 20.83 -8.28
N GLY A 56 1.59 20.37 -8.24
CA GLY A 56 0.97 19.55 -9.29
C GLY A 56 1.56 18.14 -9.40
N ARG A 57 2.10 17.60 -8.30
CA ARG A 57 2.62 16.22 -8.22
C ARG A 57 1.52 15.28 -7.76
N GLY A 58 1.32 14.19 -8.51
CA GLY A 58 0.33 13.17 -8.15
C GLY A 58 0.76 12.34 -6.95
N PHE A 59 -0.18 12.00 -6.09
CA PHE A 59 0.07 11.13 -4.95
C PHE A 59 -1.16 10.33 -4.56
N CYS A 60 -0.93 9.26 -3.79
CA CYS A 60 -1.94 8.48 -3.11
C CYS A 60 -1.69 8.50 -1.60
N ILE A 61 -2.72 8.74 -0.80
CA ILE A 61 -2.68 8.53 0.65
C ILE A 61 -3.59 7.38 1.02
N ILE A 62 -3.11 6.50 1.88
CA ILE A 62 -3.91 5.46 2.53
C ILE A 62 -3.90 5.75 4.02
N ASP A 63 -5.06 6.15 4.54
CA ASP A 63 -5.27 6.43 5.96
C ASP A 63 -6.20 5.36 6.58
N PRO A 64 -5.66 4.50 7.47
CA PRO A 64 -6.47 3.53 8.19
C PRO A 64 -7.53 4.17 9.10
N HIS A 65 -7.25 5.32 9.71
CA HIS A 65 -8.10 5.91 10.74
C HIS A 65 -9.12 6.88 10.15
N GLY A 66 -8.71 7.66 9.15
CA GLY A 66 -9.56 8.54 8.34
C GLY A 66 -9.42 10.03 8.67
N ASP A 67 -9.01 10.38 9.90
CA ASP A 67 -8.90 11.77 10.33
C ASP A 67 -7.93 12.60 9.46
N MET A 68 -6.79 11.99 9.07
CA MET A 68 -5.80 12.64 8.22
C MET A 68 -6.33 12.78 6.79
N ALA A 69 -7.03 11.77 6.27
CA ALA A 69 -7.65 11.81 4.95
C ALA A 69 -8.70 12.93 4.85
N GLU A 70 -9.61 13.04 5.83
CA GLU A 70 -10.63 14.11 5.87
C GLU A 70 -9.98 15.50 6.01
N SER A 71 -9.03 15.65 6.92
CA SER A 71 -8.25 16.88 7.13
C SER A 71 -7.58 17.34 5.84
N LEU A 72 -6.91 16.43 5.13
CA LEU A 72 -6.21 16.76 3.89
C LEU A 72 -7.18 17.09 2.75
N ALA A 73 -8.26 16.32 2.59
CA ALA A 73 -9.27 16.58 1.57
C ALA A 73 -9.90 17.97 1.74
N GLY A 74 -10.10 18.44 2.98
CA GLY A 74 -10.59 19.78 3.28
C GLY A 74 -9.57 20.91 3.01
N LYS A 75 -8.27 20.62 2.99
CA LYS A 75 -7.20 21.62 2.77
C LYS A 75 -6.77 21.72 1.31
N ILE A 76 -6.87 20.64 0.54
CA ILE A 76 -6.45 20.61 -0.87
C ILE A 76 -7.43 21.39 -1.74
N LYS A 77 -6.90 22.34 -2.51
CA LYS A 77 -7.68 23.15 -3.47
C LYS A 77 -7.72 22.54 -4.86
N GLN A 78 -6.76 21.67 -5.19
CA GLN A 78 -6.65 21.00 -6.47
C GLN A 78 -7.70 19.89 -6.60
N SER A 79 -8.10 19.58 -7.83
CA SER A 79 -8.98 18.44 -8.09
C SER A 79 -8.36 17.14 -7.56
N HIS A 80 -9.11 16.43 -6.74
CA HIS A 80 -8.65 15.19 -6.13
C HIS A 80 -9.80 14.17 -6.06
N ILE A 81 -9.43 12.90 -6.00
CA ILE A 81 -10.35 11.80 -5.75
C ILE A 81 -10.31 11.52 -4.26
N HIS A 82 -11.44 11.67 -3.57
CA HIS A 82 -11.59 11.32 -2.17
C HIS A 82 -12.48 10.08 -2.05
N TRP A 83 -11.85 8.93 -1.81
CA TRP A 83 -12.54 7.67 -1.62
C TRP A 83 -12.72 7.39 -0.13
N ARG A 84 -13.91 7.71 0.37
CA ARG A 84 -14.38 7.33 1.71
C ARG A 84 -14.96 5.94 1.64
N VAL A 85 -14.18 4.93 2.01
CA VAL A 85 -14.58 3.54 1.81
C VAL A 85 -15.82 3.20 2.62
N ALA A 86 -15.89 3.59 3.89
CA ALA A 86 -17.03 3.31 4.77
C ALA A 86 -18.30 4.10 4.42
N ASP A 87 -18.24 5.03 3.46
CA ASP A 87 -19.39 5.79 3.00
C ASP A 87 -20.06 5.08 1.81
N ALA A 88 -21.26 4.55 2.03
CA ALA A 88 -22.05 3.89 0.98
C ALA A 88 -22.45 4.83 -0.17
N ALA A 89 -22.42 6.15 0.03
CA ALA A 89 -22.67 7.13 -1.02
C ALA A 89 -21.44 7.40 -1.90
N SER A 90 -20.24 7.00 -1.46
CA SER A 90 -19.01 7.13 -2.25
C SER A 90 -19.15 6.33 -3.57
N PRO A 91 -18.98 6.96 -4.75
CA PRO A 91 -19.11 6.25 -6.03
C PRO A 91 -17.89 5.38 -6.34
N TYR A 92 -16.78 5.63 -5.64
CA TYR A 92 -15.49 5.03 -5.92
C TYR A 92 -15.36 3.60 -5.38
N GLY A 93 -14.55 2.84 -6.10
CA GLY A 93 -14.06 1.53 -5.70
C GLY A 93 -13.15 0.98 -6.79
N TYR A 94 -12.66 -0.25 -6.67
CA TYR A 94 -11.86 -0.86 -7.73
C TYR A 94 -11.97 -2.36 -7.70
N ASN A 95 -11.81 -3.00 -8.86
CA ASN A 95 -11.86 -4.45 -8.97
C ASN A 95 -10.44 -5.04 -9.01
N PRO A 96 -10.01 -5.84 -8.01
CA PRO A 96 -8.70 -6.52 -8.02
C PRO A 96 -8.52 -7.50 -9.18
N LEU A 97 -9.61 -8.01 -9.76
CA LEU A 97 -9.62 -8.90 -10.91
C LEU A 97 -9.81 -8.15 -12.24
N THR A 98 -9.51 -6.84 -12.26
CA THR A 98 -9.50 -6.08 -13.52
C THR A 98 -8.59 -6.80 -14.54
N PRO A 99 -9.06 -7.02 -15.77
CA PRO A 99 -8.29 -7.71 -16.80
C PRO A 99 -6.89 -7.13 -16.96
N ALA A 100 -5.92 -8.03 -17.01
CA ALA A 100 -4.51 -7.69 -17.18
C ALA A 100 -3.89 -8.47 -18.33
N SER A 101 -2.84 -7.90 -18.94
CA SER A 101 -2.04 -8.60 -19.95
C SER A 101 -1.44 -9.88 -19.36
N ALA A 102 -1.33 -10.94 -20.17
CA ALA A 102 -0.83 -12.26 -19.74
C ALA A 102 0.43 -12.20 -18.85
N LYS A 103 1.42 -11.37 -19.24
CA LYS A 103 2.67 -11.16 -18.49
C LYS A 103 2.53 -10.66 -17.04
N HIS A 104 1.41 -10.04 -16.69
CA HIS A 104 1.17 -9.45 -15.36
C HIS A 104 0.23 -10.29 -14.49
N ARG A 105 -0.50 -11.26 -15.07
CA ARG A 105 -1.49 -12.05 -14.33
C ARG A 105 -0.87 -12.85 -13.17
N PRO A 106 0.30 -13.50 -13.31
CA PRO A 106 0.92 -14.23 -12.19
C PRO A 106 1.27 -13.32 -11.01
N LEU A 107 1.79 -12.13 -11.27
CA LEU A 107 2.16 -11.17 -10.23
C LEU A 107 0.92 -10.64 -9.48
N ILE A 108 -0.15 -10.30 -10.22
CA ILE A 108 -1.43 -9.87 -9.63
C ILE A 108 -2.02 -11.00 -8.77
N ALA A 109 -2.01 -12.23 -9.28
CA ALA A 109 -2.52 -13.39 -8.54
C ALA A 109 -1.74 -13.63 -7.24
N SER A 110 -0.40 -13.62 -7.30
CA SER A 110 0.44 -13.80 -6.11
C SER A 110 0.22 -12.69 -5.08
N GLY A 111 0.18 -11.41 -5.50
CA GLY A 111 -0.07 -10.29 -4.59
C GLY A 111 -1.43 -10.35 -3.90
N LEU A 112 -2.48 -10.77 -4.63
CA LEU A 112 -3.81 -10.97 -4.07
C LEU A 112 -3.80 -12.11 -3.05
N ILE A 113 -3.21 -13.25 -3.41
CA ILE A 113 -3.10 -14.44 -2.54
C ILE A 113 -2.35 -14.11 -1.26
N GLU A 114 -1.19 -13.45 -1.35
CA GLU A 114 -0.41 -13.08 -0.17
C GLU A 114 -1.15 -12.12 0.76
N THR A 115 -1.89 -11.16 0.19
CA THR A 115 -2.73 -10.25 0.98
C THR A 115 -3.79 -11.03 1.76
N LEU A 116 -4.47 -11.97 1.11
CA LEU A 116 -5.47 -12.82 1.77
C LEU A 116 -4.83 -13.77 2.80
N LYS A 117 -3.66 -14.34 2.48
CA LYS A 117 -2.88 -15.21 3.36
C LYS A 117 -2.47 -14.50 4.64
N LYS A 118 -2.01 -13.25 4.53
CA LYS A 118 -1.63 -12.43 5.68
C LYS A 118 -2.81 -12.24 6.63
N GLN A 119 -4.00 -11.95 6.12
CA GLN A 119 -5.17 -11.74 6.97
C GLN A 119 -5.68 -13.04 7.61
N TRP A 120 -5.58 -14.18 6.90
CA TRP A 120 -6.17 -15.45 7.34
C TRP A 120 -5.13 -16.51 7.70
N SER A 121 -3.97 -16.09 8.21
CA SER A 121 -2.80 -16.93 8.49
C SER A 121 -3.15 -18.19 9.28
N ASP A 122 -3.99 -18.07 10.31
CA ASP A 122 -4.33 -19.16 11.24
C ASP A 122 -5.16 -20.28 10.61
N SER A 123 -5.69 -20.04 9.40
CA SER A 123 -6.58 -20.95 8.69
C SER A 123 -6.21 -21.10 7.22
N TRP A 124 -4.95 -20.83 6.88
CA TRP A 124 -4.43 -20.91 5.52
C TRP A 124 -3.82 -22.29 5.23
N GLY A 125 -4.17 -22.89 4.10
CA GLY A 125 -3.64 -24.20 3.70
C GLY A 125 -3.20 -24.24 2.24
N ALA A 126 -2.21 -25.09 1.94
CA ALA A 126 -1.66 -25.24 0.59
C ALA A 126 -2.74 -25.56 -0.48
N ARG A 127 -3.76 -26.32 -0.10
CA ARG A 127 -4.91 -26.62 -0.97
C ARG A 127 -5.73 -25.38 -1.29
N MET A 128 -6.10 -24.59 -0.28
CA MET A 128 -6.82 -23.33 -0.46
C MET A 128 -6.05 -22.37 -1.36
N GLU A 129 -4.74 -22.26 -1.14
CA GLU A 129 -3.86 -21.42 -1.96
C GLU A 129 -3.84 -21.87 -3.43
N HIS A 130 -3.68 -23.16 -3.68
CA HIS A 130 -3.66 -23.74 -5.02
C HIS A 130 -4.97 -23.47 -5.78
N LEU A 131 -6.11 -23.67 -5.12
CA LEU A 131 -7.43 -23.36 -5.69
C LEU A 131 -7.56 -21.85 -5.97
N LEU A 132 -7.29 -20.99 -4.98
CA LEU A 132 -7.34 -19.54 -5.18
C LEU A 132 -6.48 -19.09 -6.38
N ARG A 133 -5.27 -19.64 -6.52
CA ARG A 133 -4.38 -19.33 -7.64
C ARG A 133 -5.01 -19.60 -9.00
N TYR A 134 -5.54 -20.79 -9.23
CA TYR A 134 -6.12 -21.15 -10.52
C TYR A 134 -7.45 -20.44 -10.81
N SER A 135 -8.24 -20.12 -9.79
CA SER A 135 -9.44 -19.29 -9.96
C SER A 135 -9.10 -17.84 -10.30
N ILE A 136 -8.18 -17.22 -9.57
CA ILE A 136 -7.75 -15.85 -9.86
C ILE A 136 -7.14 -15.75 -11.27
N LEU A 137 -6.24 -16.67 -11.64
CA LEU A 137 -5.61 -16.67 -12.96
C LEU A 137 -6.63 -16.80 -14.10
N ALA A 138 -7.62 -17.69 -13.95
CA ALA A 138 -8.70 -17.84 -14.93
C ALA A 138 -9.58 -16.58 -15.03
N LEU A 139 -9.93 -15.98 -13.89
CA LEU A 139 -10.81 -14.82 -13.83
C LEU A 139 -10.15 -13.54 -14.34
N LEU A 140 -8.82 -13.39 -14.21
CA LEU A 140 -8.06 -12.27 -14.78
C LEU A 140 -8.08 -12.22 -16.32
N GLU A 141 -8.56 -13.28 -16.99
CA GLU A 141 -8.79 -13.31 -18.44
C GLU A 141 -10.18 -12.79 -18.85
N LEU A 142 -11.09 -12.61 -17.89
CA LEU A 142 -12.48 -12.27 -18.15
C LEU A 142 -12.74 -10.77 -17.94
N PRO A 143 -13.27 -10.04 -18.95
CA PRO A 143 -13.54 -8.61 -18.85
C PRO A 143 -14.43 -8.16 -17.68
N GLN A 144 -15.36 -9.02 -17.26
CA GLN A 144 -16.42 -8.69 -16.30
C GLN A 144 -16.30 -9.46 -14.98
N ALA A 145 -15.18 -10.18 -14.76
CA ALA A 145 -15.03 -10.96 -13.54
C ALA A 145 -14.69 -10.08 -12.34
N ASP A 146 -15.20 -10.46 -11.16
CA ASP A 146 -14.86 -9.84 -9.88
C ASP A 146 -14.68 -10.87 -8.76
N MET A 147 -14.39 -10.40 -7.54
CA MET A 147 -14.08 -11.25 -6.39
C MET A 147 -15.16 -12.29 -6.06
N ARG A 148 -16.43 -12.05 -6.43
CA ARG A 148 -17.54 -13.00 -6.23
C ARG A 148 -17.42 -14.21 -7.15
N ASP A 149 -16.79 -14.05 -8.30
CA ASP A 149 -16.67 -15.13 -9.28
C ASP A 149 -15.67 -16.20 -8.85
N ILE A 150 -14.78 -15.90 -7.88
CA ILE A 150 -13.83 -16.86 -7.31
C ILE A 150 -14.57 -18.08 -6.76
N THR A 151 -15.62 -17.86 -5.96
CA THR A 151 -16.41 -18.97 -5.40
C THR A 151 -17.27 -19.63 -6.47
N ARG A 152 -17.84 -18.85 -7.39
CA ARG A 152 -18.66 -19.35 -8.52
C ARG A 152 -17.89 -20.32 -9.41
N MET A 153 -16.60 -20.11 -9.64
CA MET A 153 -15.76 -21.05 -10.40
C MET A 153 -15.79 -22.47 -9.83
N TYR A 154 -16.02 -22.64 -8.52
CA TYR A 154 -16.09 -23.95 -7.88
C TYR A 154 -17.52 -24.48 -7.75
N ILE A 155 -18.46 -23.64 -7.32
CA ILE A 155 -19.83 -24.08 -6.96
C ILE A 155 -20.82 -24.04 -8.14
N ASP A 156 -20.59 -23.20 -9.15
CA ASP A 156 -21.48 -22.99 -10.29
C ASP A 156 -20.88 -23.65 -11.54
N LYS A 157 -21.39 -24.85 -11.87
CA LYS A 157 -20.90 -25.64 -13.00
C LYS A 157 -21.15 -24.94 -14.35
N ASP A 158 -22.24 -24.22 -14.48
CA ASP A 158 -22.61 -23.56 -15.73
C ASP A 158 -21.77 -22.31 -15.95
N PHE A 159 -21.57 -21.50 -14.90
CA PHE A 159 -20.60 -20.41 -14.96
C PHE A 159 -19.22 -20.91 -15.36
N ARG A 160 -18.70 -21.95 -14.70
CA ARG A 160 -17.40 -22.55 -15.04
C ARG A 160 -17.33 -23.01 -16.51
N ARG A 161 -18.39 -23.62 -17.04
CA ARG A 161 -18.47 -24.02 -18.46
C ARG A 161 -18.36 -22.84 -19.44
N THR A 162 -18.80 -21.65 -19.04
CA THR A 162 -18.62 -20.42 -19.85
C THR A 162 -17.22 -19.83 -19.77
N VAL A 163 -16.52 -20.05 -18.65
CA VAL A 163 -15.19 -19.48 -18.38
C VAL A 163 -14.08 -20.31 -19.00
N VAL A 164 -14.07 -21.62 -18.76
CA VAL A 164 -12.96 -22.52 -19.15
C VAL A 164 -12.55 -22.42 -20.63
N PRO A 165 -13.49 -22.34 -21.60
CA PRO A 165 -13.11 -22.19 -23.02
C PRO A 165 -12.32 -20.92 -23.35
N ARG A 166 -12.46 -19.87 -22.52
CA ARG A 166 -11.82 -18.55 -22.72
C ARG A 166 -10.41 -18.46 -22.13
N ILE A 167 -10.01 -19.43 -21.31
CA ILE A 167 -8.70 -19.45 -20.64
C ILE A 167 -7.62 -19.72 -21.68
N THR A 168 -6.72 -18.76 -21.89
CA THR A 168 -5.67 -18.88 -22.93
C THR A 168 -4.45 -19.63 -22.44
N ASP A 169 -4.18 -19.62 -21.13
CA ASP A 169 -3.05 -20.34 -20.54
C ASP A 169 -3.30 -21.87 -20.52
N PRO A 170 -2.44 -22.68 -21.16
CA PRO A 170 -2.62 -24.14 -21.22
C PRO A 170 -2.61 -24.82 -19.85
N GLN A 171 -1.80 -24.36 -18.90
CA GLN A 171 -1.67 -24.95 -17.57
C GLN A 171 -2.90 -24.62 -16.73
N VAL A 172 -3.36 -23.37 -16.77
CA VAL A 172 -4.61 -22.97 -16.09
C VAL A 172 -5.80 -23.74 -16.68
N ARG A 173 -5.85 -23.89 -18.01
CA ARG A 173 -6.90 -24.68 -18.67
C ARG A 173 -6.85 -26.16 -18.24
N ALA A 174 -5.67 -26.78 -18.25
CA ALA A 174 -5.47 -28.17 -17.83
C ALA A 174 -5.92 -28.42 -16.38
N PHE A 175 -5.66 -27.48 -15.48
CA PHE A 175 -6.18 -27.55 -14.11
C PHE A 175 -7.71 -27.70 -14.10
N TRP A 176 -8.43 -26.87 -14.87
CA TRP A 176 -9.89 -26.88 -14.88
C TRP A 176 -10.50 -28.07 -15.64
N THR A 177 -9.84 -28.58 -16.68
CA THR A 177 -10.37 -29.67 -17.53
C THR A 177 -9.92 -31.06 -17.09
N GLU A 178 -8.78 -31.19 -16.43
CA GLU A 178 -8.17 -32.48 -16.11
C GLU A 178 -7.92 -32.67 -14.62
N GLU A 179 -7.30 -31.71 -13.94
CA GLU A 179 -6.91 -31.88 -12.54
C GLU A 179 -8.13 -31.81 -11.61
N LEU A 180 -8.90 -30.71 -11.69
CA LEU A 180 -10.06 -30.47 -10.83
C LEU A 180 -11.11 -31.60 -10.90
N PRO A 181 -11.45 -32.17 -12.08
CA PRO A 181 -12.39 -33.29 -12.15
C PRO A 181 -11.84 -34.60 -11.57
N LYS A 182 -10.52 -34.84 -11.65
CA LYS A 182 -9.84 -36.02 -11.08
C LYS A 182 -9.70 -35.91 -9.56
N MET A 183 -9.62 -34.69 -9.06
CA MET A 183 -9.62 -34.44 -7.63
C MET A 183 -11.03 -34.77 -7.09
N ASN A 184 -11.12 -35.55 -6.01
CA ASN A 184 -12.37 -35.86 -5.29
C ASN A 184 -13.01 -34.62 -4.61
N TYR A 185 -12.85 -33.42 -5.17
CA TYR A 185 -13.33 -32.14 -4.64
C TYR A 185 -14.83 -31.95 -4.79
N MET A 186 -15.50 -32.65 -5.71
CA MET A 186 -16.96 -32.54 -5.84
C MET A 186 -17.71 -33.22 -4.68
N THR A 187 -17.06 -34.10 -3.93
CA THR A 187 -17.59 -34.73 -2.71
C THR A 187 -16.92 -34.25 -1.42
N SER A 188 -15.65 -33.80 -1.48
CA SER A 188 -14.96 -33.18 -0.33
C SER A 188 -15.16 -31.67 -0.29
N ILE A 189 -16.19 -31.26 0.45
CA ILE A 189 -16.49 -29.88 0.89
C ILE A 189 -15.24 -29.15 1.46
N ASP A 190 -14.23 -29.88 1.89
CA ASP A 190 -13.09 -29.42 2.69
C ASP A 190 -12.15 -28.40 2.00
N GLY A 191 -12.01 -28.42 0.68
CA GLY A 191 -11.09 -27.51 -0.03
C GLY A 191 -11.67 -26.14 -0.36
N VAL A 192 -12.95 -26.12 -0.78
CA VAL A 192 -13.65 -24.91 -1.25
C VAL A 192 -14.34 -24.19 -0.09
N ALA A 193 -14.80 -24.91 0.95
CA ALA A 193 -15.47 -24.30 2.09
C ALA A 193 -14.63 -23.21 2.79
N PRO A 194 -13.30 -23.36 3.02
CA PRO A 194 -12.50 -22.29 3.59
C PRO A 194 -12.49 -21.02 2.73
N ILE A 195 -12.40 -21.16 1.40
CA ILE A 195 -12.46 -20.04 0.47
C ILE A 195 -13.82 -19.36 0.55
N ALA A 196 -14.91 -20.14 0.48
CA ALA A 196 -16.27 -19.65 0.53
C ALA A 196 -16.57 -18.94 1.86
N ASN A 197 -16.10 -19.48 2.98
CA ASN A 197 -16.29 -18.89 4.31
C ASN A 197 -15.57 -17.54 4.43
N LYS A 198 -14.31 -17.46 4.00
CA LYS A 198 -13.49 -16.25 4.15
C LYS A 198 -13.89 -15.15 3.17
N LEU A 199 -13.97 -15.46 1.87
CA LEU A 199 -14.45 -14.51 0.86
C LEU A 199 -15.92 -14.16 1.07
N GLY A 200 -16.74 -15.13 1.48
CA GLY A 200 -18.15 -14.90 1.82
C GLY A 200 -18.29 -13.92 2.98
N ALA A 201 -17.54 -14.08 4.07
CA ALA A 201 -17.57 -13.13 5.19
C ALA A 201 -17.11 -11.73 4.76
N PHE A 202 -16.04 -11.63 3.98
CA PHE A 202 -15.52 -10.35 3.49
C PHE A 202 -16.51 -9.63 2.55
N LEU A 203 -17.13 -10.36 1.61
CA LEU A 203 -18.10 -9.82 0.64
C LEU A 203 -19.55 -9.79 1.16
N ALA A 204 -19.82 -10.32 2.35
CA ALA A 204 -21.09 -10.17 3.03
C ALA A 204 -21.32 -8.71 3.42
N HIS A 205 -20.24 -8.00 3.78
CA HIS A 205 -20.28 -6.57 4.07
C HIS A 205 -20.65 -5.78 2.80
N PRO A 206 -21.84 -5.12 2.75
CA PRO A 206 -22.35 -4.49 1.52
C PRO A 206 -21.38 -3.46 0.93
N ILE A 207 -20.75 -2.66 1.81
CA ILE A 207 -19.79 -1.64 1.40
C ILE A 207 -18.57 -2.26 0.71
N MET A 208 -17.99 -3.34 1.25
CA MET A 208 -16.85 -4.04 0.63
C MET A 208 -17.25 -4.64 -0.72
N ARG A 209 -18.42 -5.27 -0.77
CA ARG A 209 -18.94 -5.85 -2.02
C ARG A 209 -19.15 -4.79 -3.09
N THR A 210 -19.78 -3.66 -2.76
CA THR A 210 -19.98 -2.56 -3.72
C THR A 210 -18.65 -1.98 -4.18
N ALA A 211 -17.73 -1.70 -3.25
CA ALA A 211 -16.43 -1.13 -3.56
C ALA A 211 -15.56 -2.02 -4.47
N LEU A 212 -15.59 -3.34 -4.28
CA LEU A 212 -14.72 -4.26 -5.00
C LEU A 212 -15.34 -4.89 -6.25
N CYS A 213 -16.66 -5.06 -6.27
CA CYS A 213 -17.34 -5.80 -7.34
C CYS A 213 -18.24 -4.93 -8.21
N GLN A 214 -18.78 -3.83 -7.67
CA GLN A 214 -19.78 -3.01 -8.36
C GLN A 214 -19.56 -1.49 -8.16
N PRO A 215 -18.33 -0.97 -8.31
CA PRO A 215 -18.11 0.47 -8.15
C PRO A 215 -18.78 1.24 -9.28
N LYS A 216 -19.46 2.35 -8.94
CA LYS A 216 -20.02 3.27 -9.96
C LYS A 216 -18.89 3.92 -10.75
N GLU A 217 -17.83 4.31 -10.07
CA GLU A 217 -16.62 4.90 -10.64
C GLU A 217 -15.39 4.04 -10.29
N PRO A 218 -15.04 3.03 -11.13
CA PRO A 218 -13.90 2.18 -10.88
C PRO A 218 -12.58 2.95 -11.01
N LEU A 219 -11.80 2.96 -9.94
CA LEU A 219 -10.47 3.54 -9.90
C LEU A 219 -9.51 2.73 -10.78
N ARG A 220 -8.72 3.45 -11.58
CA ARG A 220 -7.68 2.90 -12.44
C ARG A 220 -6.33 3.45 -11.99
N PHE A 221 -5.67 2.74 -11.06
CA PHE A 221 -4.44 3.22 -10.43
C PHE A 221 -3.35 3.61 -11.44
N ARG A 222 -3.18 2.85 -12.53
CA ARG A 222 -2.26 3.19 -13.60
C ARG A 222 -2.54 4.56 -14.22
N LYS A 223 -3.82 4.82 -14.55
CA LYS A 223 -4.28 6.11 -15.09
C LYS A 223 -4.07 7.24 -14.08
N ILE A 224 -4.41 7.02 -12.81
CA ILE A 224 -4.21 7.99 -11.72
C ILE A 224 -2.72 8.40 -11.62
N MET A 225 -1.81 7.42 -11.70
CA MET A 225 -0.37 7.68 -11.67
C MET A 225 0.14 8.44 -12.90
N ASP A 226 -0.25 8.02 -14.10
CA ASP A 226 0.24 8.62 -15.34
C ASP A 226 -0.34 10.01 -15.61
N GLU A 227 -1.54 10.29 -15.12
CA GLU A 227 -2.15 11.62 -15.19
C GLU A 227 -1.73 12.51 -14.01
N GLY A 228 -1.00 11.98 -13.03
CA GLY A 228 -0.55 12.72 -11.85
C GLY A 228 -1.71 13.22 -11.00
N ARG A 229 -2.78 12.43 -10.87
CA ARG A 229 -3.95 12.77 -10.05
C ARG A 229 -3.64 12.60 -8.56
N ILE A 230 -4.45 13.26 -7.73
CA ILE A 230 -4.44 13.09 -6.27
C ILE A 230 -5.51 12.08 -5.89
N LEU A 231 -5.13 11.06 -5.11
CA LEU A 231 -6.01 10.05 -4.56
C LEU A 231 -5.88 10.02 -3.04
N ILE A 232 -6.99 10.21 -2.33
CA ILE A 232 -7.05 10.15 -0.87
C ILE A 232 -8.00 9.01 -0.52
N ILE A 233 -7.49 8.01 0.20
CA ILE A 233 -8.24 6.83 0.60
C ILE A 233 -8.42 6.86 2.11
N ASN A 234 -9.67 7.05 2.53
CA ASN A 234 -10.10 6.92 3.91
C ASN A 234 -10.67 5.52 4.12
N LEU A 235 -9.92 4.64 4.80
CA LEU A 235 -10.37 3.29 5.12
C LEU A 235 -11.34 3.24 6.31
N ALA A 236 -11.34 4.25 7.20
CA ALA A 236 -12.19 4.30 8.39
C ALA A 236 -12.27 2.96 9.14
N LYS A 237 -11.11 2.44 9.57
CA LYS A 237 -10.95 1.12 10.22
C LYS A 237 -11.92 0.90 11.39
N GLY A 238 -12.25 1.94 12.15
CA GLY A 238 -13.24 1.87 13.24
C GLY A 238 -14.67 1.57 12.78
N GLN A 239 -15.04 1.91 11.54
CA GLN A 239 -16.36 1.65 10.97
C GLN A 239 -16.42 0.34 10.19
N LEU A 240 -15.37 0.03 9.41
CA LEU A 240 -15.32 -1.21 8.60
C LEU A 240 -14.97 -2.46 9.40
N GLY A 241 -14.37 -2.29 10.59
CA GLY A 241 -13.69 -3.35 11.31
C GLY A 241 -12.25 -3.57 10.82
N SER A 242 -11.40 -4.00 11.75
CA SER A 242 -9.95 -4.12 11.51
C SER A 242 -9.62 -5.01 10.32
N ASP A 243 -10.25 -6.18 10.26
CA ASP A 243 -9.93 -7.20 9.26
C ASP A 243 -10.29 -6.75 7.84
N ASN A 244 -11.48 -6.17 7.66
CA ASN A 244 -11.93 -5.68 6.37
C ASN A 244 -11.03 -4.53 5.86
N ALA A 245 -10.70 -3.58 6.73
CA ALA A 245 -9.84 -2.46 6.40
C ALA A 245 -8.42 -2.92 6.04
N ASN A 246 -7.87 -3.88 6.78
CA ASN A 246 -6.54 -4.44 6.53
C ASN A 246 -6.48 -5.19 5.18
N VAL A 247 -7.46 -6.06 4.89
CA VAL A 247 -7.54 -6.76 3.59
C VAL A 247 -7.64 -5.77 2.46
N LEU A 248 -8.59 -4.83 2.54
CA LEU A 248 -8.80 -3.85 1.49
C LEU A 248 -7.55 -2.98 1.27
N GLY A 249 -6.95 -2.47 2.35
CA GLY A 249 -5.73 -1.67 2.27
C GLY A 249 -4.56 -2.44 1.66
N GLY A 250 -4.37 -3.71 2.04
CA GLY A 250 -3.36 -4.58 1.44
C GLY A 250 -3.59 -4.80 -0.06
N LEU A 251 -4.85 -5.06 -0.45
CA LEU A 251 -5.19 -5.24 -1.86
C LEU A 251 -4.96 -3.95 -2.66
N ILE A 252 -5.25 -2.78 -2.09
CA ILE A 252 -5.02 -1.47 -2.71
C ILE A 252 -3.53 -1.25 -2.90
N VAL A 253 -2.71 -1.43 -1.86
CA VAL A 253 -1.25 -1.28 -1.91
C VAL A 253 -0.66 -2.20 -2.99
N SER A 254 -1.00 -3.49 -2.95
CA SER A 254 -0.55 -4.46 -3.95
C SER A 254 -0.96 -4.05 -5.37
N SER A 255 -2.19 -3.58 -5.56
CA SER A 255 -2.69 -3.14 -6.87
C SER A 255 -2.01 -1.87 -7.39
N ILE A 256 -1.68 -0.92 -6.51
CA ILE A 256 -0.91 0.28 -6.85
C ILE A 256 0.50 -0.12 -7.31
N MET A 257 1.15 -1.03 -6.59
CA MET A 257 2.49 -1.52 -6.95
C MET A 257 2.49 -2.29 -8.27
N ASN A 258 1.50 -3.17 -8.49
CA ASN A 258 1.30 -3.84 -9.78
C ASN A 258 1.06 -2.86 -10.92
N ALA A 259 0.25 -1.83 -10.69
CA ALA A 259 0.06 -0.76 -11.66
C ALA A 259 1.36 0.02 -11.92
N ALA A 260 2.25 0.16 -10.94
CA ALA A 260 3.57 0.76 -11.13
C ALA A 260 4.46 -0.10 -12.03
N PHE A 261 4.53 -1.41 -11.80
CA PHE A 261 5.27 -2.34 -12.66
C PHE A 261 4.78 -2.31 -14.10
N SER A 262 3.47 -2.15 -14.31
CA SER A 262 2.92 -2.05 -15.66
C SER A 262 3.50 -0.88 -16.47
N ARG A 263 4.05 0.16 -15.81
CA ARG A 263 4.71 1.32 -16.46
C ARG A 263 6.00 0.95 -17.21
N HIS A 264 6.40 -0.32 -17.20
CA HIS A 264 7.52 -0.82 -18.00
C HIS A 264 7.40 -0.45 -19.49
N ASP A 265 6.17 -0.37 -20.01
CA ASP A 265 5.85 0.06 -21.38
C ASP A 265 6.09 1.55 -21.66
N THR A 266 6.31 2.36 -20.63
CA THR A 266 6.52 3.81 -20.73
C THR A 266 8.01 4.12 -20.51
N PRO A 267 8.70 4.84 -21.41
CA PRO A 267 10.09 5.22 -21.21
C PRO A 267 10.31 5.99 -19.90
N LEU A 268 11.44 5.76 -19.21
CA LEU A 268 11.73 6.32 -17.90
C LEU A 268 11.54 7.85 -17.86
N GLU A 269 12.04 8.56 -18.86
CA GLU A 269 11.95 10.01 -19.01
C GLU A 269 10.51 10.53 -19.00
N LYS A 270 9.58 9.76 -19.58
CA LYS A 270 8.16 10.11 -19.72
C LYS A 270 7.33 9.70 -18.50
N ARG A 271 7.85 8.87 -17.61
CA ARG A 271 7.15 8.48 -16.38
C ARG A 271 7.02 9.70 -15.47
N ARG A 272 5.79 10.10 -15.13
CA ARG A 272 5.57 11.13 -14.11
C ARG A 272 5.84 10.54 -12.72
N PRO A 273 6.60 11.23 -11.84
CA PRO A 273 6.75 10.83 -10.45
C PRO A 273 5.40 10.75 -9.74
N PHE A 274 5.24 9.74 -8.90
CA PHE A 274 4.04 9.56 -8.08
C PHE A 274 4.44 9.13 -6.66
N PHE A 275 3.77 9.70 -5.66
CA PHE A 275 4.12 9.49 -4.25
C PHE A 275 3.02 8.69 -3.54
N LEU A 276 3.37 7.55 -2.96
CA LEU A 276 2.47 6.76 -2.13
C LEU A 276 2.81 7.03 -0.66
N TYR A 277 1.84 7.53 0.09
CA TYR A 277 1.92 7.71 1.54
C TYR A 277 1.07 6.65 2.22
N VAL A 278 1.69 5.85 3.06
CA VAL A 278 1.01 4.76 3.78
C VAL A 278 1.22 4.96 5.27
N ASP A 279 0.18 5.40 5.95
CA ASP A 279 0.17 5.43 7.41
C ASP A 279 -0.12 4.03 7.97
N GLU A 280 0.47 3.72 9.12
CA GLU A 280 0.48 2.39 9.72
C GLU A 280 0.72 1.25 8.71
N PHE A 281 1.75 1.40 7.89
CA PHE A 281 1.96 0.57 6.71
C PHE A 281 2.07 -0.94 7.00
N HIS A 282 2.52 -1.30 8.21
CA HIS A 282 2.60 -2.68 8.69
C HIS A 282 1.27 -3.43 8.60
N ASN A 283 0.12 -2.74 8.60
CA ASN A 283 -1.19 -3.37 8.38
C ASN A 283 -1.31 -3.95 6.97
N PHE A 284 -0.62 -3.39 5.98
CA PHE A 284 -0.84 -3.67 4.55
C PHE A 284 0.34 -4.37 3.87
N THR A 285 1.49 -4.50 4.52
CA THR A 285 2.71 -5.07 3.90
C THR A 285 2.84 -6.59 4.02
N THR A 286 3.39 -7.21 3.00
CA THR A 286 3.79 -8.64 2.94
C THR A 286 5.29 -8.75 2.66
N GLU A 287 5.85 -9.96 2.58
CA GLU A 287 7.24 -10.15 2.12
C GLU A 287 7.42 -9.64 0.68
N SER A 288 6.49 -9.92 -0.24
CA SER A 288 6.57 -9.38 -1.60
C SER A 288 6.55 -7.85 -1.64
N PHE A 289 5.89 -7.19 -0.69
CA PHE A 289 5.95 -5.73 -0.58
C PHE A 289 7.40 -5.25 -0.43
N ALA A 290 8.17 -5.91 0.43
CA ALA A 290 9.56 -5.57 0.68
C ALA A 290 10.45 -5.80 -0.55
N GLU A 291 10.23 -6.89 -1.28
CA GLU A 291 10.93 -7.16 -2.54
C GLU A 291 10.60 -6.10 -3.59
N MET A 292 9.31 -5.82 -3.79
CA MET A 292 8.83 -4.86 -4.77
C MET A 292 9.31 -3.43 -4.45
N LEU A 293 9.43 -3.05 -3.17
CA LEU A 293 9.95 -1.75 -2.74
C LEU A 293 11.29 -1.42 -3.40
N SER A 294 12.21 -2.38 -3.46
CA SER A 294 13.55 -2.20 -4.05
C SER A 294 13.52 -1.84 -5.54
N GLU A 295 12.43 -2.16 -6.24
CA GLU A 295 12.27 -1.94 -7.68
C GLU A 295 11.49 -0.68 -8.04
N MET A 296 10.71 -0.13 -7.12
CA MET A 296 9.76 0.97 -7.36
C MET A 296 10.42 2.23 -7.92
N ARG A 297 11.68 2.49 -7.58
CA ARG A 297 12.45 3.61 -8.11
C ARG A 297 12.52 3.59 -9.64
N LYS A 298 12.66 2.41 -10.26
CA LYS A 298 12.69 2.25 -11.73
C LYS A 298 11.40 2.77 -12.35
N TYR A 299 10.28 2.67 -11.65
CA TYR A 299 8.95 3.08 -12.11
C TYR A 299 8.56 4.51 -11.71
N ARG A 300 9.52 5.30 -11.20
CA ARG A 300 9.34 6.66 -10.64
C ARG A 300 8.22 6.74 -9.59
N ILE A 301 8.13 5.72 -8.74
CA ILE A 301 7.25 5.71 -7.58
C ILE A 301 8.09 5.90 -6.31
N SER A 302 7.69 6.85 -5.47
CA SER A 302 8.22 7.04 -4.13
C SER A 302 7.23 6.49 -3.12
N ILE A 303 7.67 5.56 -2.26
CA ILE A 303 6.87 5.06 -1.16
C ILE A 303 7.33 5.73 0.13
N ASN A 304 6.39 6.28 0.89
CA ASN A 304 6.59 7.03 2.12
C ASN A 304 5.85 6.27 3.22
N LEU A 305 6.61 5.60 4.09
CA LEU A 305 6.16 4.60 5.04
C LEU A 305 6.21 5.14 6.47
N PHE A 306 5.12 4.95 7.20
CA PHE A 306 5.00 5.44 8.57
C PHE A 306 4.48 4.34 9.50
N CYS A 307 5.18 4.08 10.60
CA CYS A 307 4.71 3.16 11.64
C CYS A 307 5.00 3.68 13.06
N GLN A 308 4.38 3.03 14.04
CA GLN A 308 4.63 3.33 15.44
C GLN A 308 5.73 2.46 16.03
N HIS A 309 5.65 1.15 15.82
CA HIS A 309 6.51 0.17 16.48
C HIS A 309 7.08 -0.83 15.47
N SER A 310 8.31 -1.30 15.68
CA SER A 310 8.94 -2.26 14.77
C SER A 310 8.42 -3.68 14.99
N SER A 311 7.92 -3.96 16.19
CA SER A 311 7.30 -5.25 16.57
C SER A 311 6.02 -5.58 15.80
N GLN A 312 5.42 -4.60 15.13
CA GLN A 312 4.22 -4.81 14.29
C GLN A 312 4.56 -5.43 12.92
N MET A 313 5.84 -5.64 12.63
CA MET A 313 6.33 -6.17 11.37
C MET A 313 7.25 -7.36 11.62
N GLU A 314 7.26 -8.27 10.65
CA GLU A 314 8.28 -9.31 10.61
C GLU A 314 9.66 -8.69 10.37
N LYS A 315 10.66 -9.23 11.06
CA LYS A 315 12.04 -8.72 11.01
C LYS A 315 12.59 -8.56 9.58
N PRO A 316 12.42 -9.53 8.65
CA PRO A 316 12.91 -9.39 7.27
C PRO A 316 12.28 -8.20 6.55
N VAL A 317 10.97 -7.95 6.75
CA VAL A 317 10.27 -6.81 6.14
C VAL A 317 10.83 -5.49 6.67
N PHE A 318 11.03 -5.39 7.98
CA PHE A 318 11.57 -4.18 8.61
C PHE A 318 13.00 -3.88 8.12
N GLU A 319 13.87 -4.89 8.06
CA GLU A 319 15.24 -4.75 7.57
C GLU A 319 15.28 -4.35 6.08
N ALA A 320 14.43 -4.97 5.25
CA ALA A 320 14.31 -4.62 3.84
C ALA A 320 13.82 -3.18 3.62
N VAL A 321 12.86 -2.70 4.44
CA VAL A 321 12.40 -1.31 4.39
C VAL A 321 13.54 -0.34 4.72
N LEU A 322 14.27 -0.56 5.81
CA LEU A 322 15.39 0.30 6.20
C LEU A 322 16.55 0.28 5.18
N GLY A 323 16.80 -0.88 4.55
CA GLY A 323 17.82 -1.04 3.52
C GLY A 323 17.50 -0.29 2.23
N ASN A 324 16.22 -0.22 1.85
CA ASN A 324 15.78 0.43 0.60
C ASN A 324 15.39 1.90 0.77
N CYS A 325 15.08 2.36 1.99
CA CYS A 325 14.75 3.76 2.24
C CYS A 325 16.01 4.63 2.31
N GLY A 326 16.06 5.64 1.44
CA GLY A 326 17.12 6.62 1.34
C GLY A 326 17.06 7.63 2.47
N THR A 327 15.86 8.09 2.82
CA THR A 327 15.64 8.98 3.97
C THR A 327 14.95 8.23 5.10
N VAL A 328 15.52 8.31 6.29
CA VAL A 328 15.03 7.67 7.51
C VAL A 328 14.82 8.73 8.58
N LEU A 329 13.66 8.74 9.22
CA LEU A 329 13.31 9.66 10.29
C LEU A 329 12.83 8.87 11.52
N SER A 330 13.34 9.25 12.68
CA SER A 330 12.86 8.74 13.97
C SER A 330 12.31 9.91 14.79
N PHE A 331 11.04 9.82 15.17
CA PHE A 331 10.46 10.63 16.22
C PHE A 331 10.71 9.98 17.59
N ARG A 332 9.97 10.39 18.63
CA ARG A 332 10.02 9.69 19.92
C ARG A 332 9.62 8.22 19.78
N LEU A 333 10.46 7.34 20.33
CA LEU A 333 10.27 5.88 20.34
C LEU A 333 10.13 5.31 21.75
N GLY A 334 9.63 4.09 21.85
CA GLY A 334 9.70 3.29 23.07
C GLY A 334 11.09 2.71 23.31
N ALA A 335 11.35 2.24 24.54
CA ALA A 335 12.63 1.70 24.94
C ALA A 335 13.07 0.46 24.13
N HIS A 336 12.09 -0.32 23.63
CA HIS A 336 12.35 -1.50 22.82
C HIS A 336 12.85 -1.15 21.40
N ASP A 337 12.29 -0.11 20.78
CA ASP A 337 12.56 0.25 19.39
C ASP A 337 13.74 1.22 19.24
N ALA A 338 14.03 1.99 20.30
CA ALA A 338 15.11 2.97 20.31
C ALA A 338 16.49 2.36 19.97
N PRO A 339 16.92 1.19 20.49
CA PRO A 339 18.19 0.58 20.08
C PRO A 339 18.25 0.20 18.60
N LEU A 340 17.14 -0.25 18.01
CA LEU A 340 17.07 -0.64 16.59
C LEU A 340 17.27 0.59 15.69
N MET A 341 16.49 1.63 15.93
CA MET A 341 16.59 2.88 15.17
C MET A 341 17.87 3.66 15.48
N GLY A 342 18.39 3.56 16.70
CA GLY A 342 19.65 4.17 17.12
C GLY A 342 20.83 3.68 16.28
N ARG A 343 20.93 2.35 16.09
CA ARG A 343 21.93 1.74 15.19
C ARG A 343 21.79 2.23 13.75
N GLN A 344 20.56 2.26 13.23
CA GLN A 344 20.29 2.72 11.86
C GLN A 344 20.69 4.20 11.63
N LEU A 345 20.62 5.03 12.67
CA LEU A 345 20.89 6.46 12.62
C LEU A 345 22.33 6.82 13.04
N GLY A 346 23.27 5.86 12.99
CA GLY A 346 24.68 6.10 13.33
C GLY A 346 24.94 6.03 14.83
N ASP A 347 24.45 4.96 15.47
CA ASP A 347 24.68 4.62 16.88
C ASP A 347 24.24 5.70 17.88
N LEU A 348 23.08 6.32 17.63
CA LEU A 348 22.46 7.22 18.60
C LEU A 348 22.12 6.45 19.89
N PRO A 349 22.41 7.02 21.08
CA PRO A 349 22.10 6.35 22.32
C PRO A 349 20.58 6.29 22.53
N PRO A 350 20.01 5.18 23.03
CA PRO A 350 18.56 5.01 23.14
C PRO A 350 17.83 6.16 23.87
N TYR A 351 18.44 6.73 24.92
CA TYR A 351 17.84 7.84 25.67
C TYR A 351 17.57 9.08 24.79
N ALA A 352 18.37 9.29 23.75
CA ALA A 352 18.19 10.41 22.83
C ALA A 352 16.94 10.27 21.96
N LEU A 353 16.45 9.05 21.76
CA LEU A 353 15.23 8.77 21.00
C LEU A 353 13.99 8.68 21.90
N VAL A 354 14.13 8.14 23.12
CA VAL A 354 13.01 7.98 24.06
C VAL A 354 12.56 9.31 24.66
N SER A 355 13.48 10.28 24.83
CA SER A 355 13.19 11.58 25.47
C SER A 355 12.72 12.68 24.52
N LEU A 356 12.55 12.39 23.22
CA LEU A 356 12.21 13.39 22.22
C LEU A 356 10.85 14.07 22.50
N PRO A 357 10.78 15.41 22.46
CA PRO A 357 9.49 16.11 22.45
C PRO A 357 8.68 15.80 21.17
N ASN A 358 7.38 16.07 21.22
CA ASN A 358 6.54 15.98 20.02
C ASN A 358 7.07 16.93 18.92
N TYR A 359 6.92 16.48 17.68
CA TYR A 359 7.38 17.16 16.46
C TYR A 359 8.90 17.34 16.37
N ARG A 360 9.66 16.60 17.18
CA ARG A 360 11.13 16.55 17.10
C ARG A 360 11.58 15.13 16.82
N GLY A 361 12.71 15.03 16.15
CA GLY A 361 13.25 13.74 15.72
C GLY A 361 14.72 13.82 15.34
N TYR A 362 15.23 12.67 14.92
CA TYR A 362 16.48 12.56 14.19
C TYR A 362 16.20 12.11 12.77
N CYS A 363 16.88 12.74 11.81
CA CYS A 363 16.75 12.41 10.40
C CYS A 363 18.10 12.08 9.82
N GLN A 364 18.17 10.97 9.10
CA GLN A 364 19.22 10.65 8.15
C GLN A 364 18.67 10.93 6.76
N LEU A 365 19.20 11.96 6.10
CA LEU A 365 18.68 12.47 4.84
C LEU A 365 19.47 11.92 3.65
N MET A 366 18.78 11.59 2.56
CA MET A 366 19.43 11.35 1.27
C MET A 366 19.65 12.68 0.54
N ILE A 367 20.88 12.97 0.13
CA ILE A 367 21.25 14.13 -0.68
C ILE A 367 22.12 13.67 -1.84
N GLY A 368 21.61 13.77 -3.07
CA GLY A 368 22.37 13.43 -4.27
C GLY A 368 22.88 11.98 -4.29
N GLY A 369 22.11 11.04 -3.72
CA GLY A 369 22.51 9.63 -3.61
C GLY A 369 23.41 9.29 -2.41
N HIS A 370 23.74 10.25 -1.55
CA HIS A 370 24.50 10.03 -0.31
C HIS A 370 23.63 10.21 0.94
N LYS A 371 23.73 9.28 1.91
CA LYS A 371 23.11 9.42 3.23
C LYS A 371 23.96 10.36 4.10
N THR A 372 23.34 11.37 4.70
CA THR A 372 24.01 12.24 5.68
C THR A 372 24.26 11.49 6.99
N PRO A 373 25.13 12.01 7.89
CA PRO A 373 25.00 11.70 9.31
C PRO A 373 23.60 12.07 9.81
N ALA A 374 23.10 11.38 10.83
CA ALA A 374 21.82 11.75 11.43
C ALA A 374 21.94 13.11 12.15
N PHE A 375 20.92 13.94 12.03
CA PHE A 375 20.86 15.24 12.69
C PHE A 375 19.49 15.46 13.33
N SER A 376 19.45 16.27 14.38
CA SER A 376 18.21 16.58 15.07
C SER A 376 17.38 17.61 14.30
N ILE A 377 16.07 17.39 14.31
CA ILE A 377 15.11 18.16 13.53
C ILE A 377 13.88 18.54 14.34
N GLN A 378 13.18 19.55 13.87
CA GLN A 378 11.82 19.86 14.25
C GLN A 378 10.95 19.91 12.98
N THR A 379 9.90 19.09 12.93
CA THR A 379 8.90 19.09 11.87
C THR A 379 7.83 20.17 12.14
N TRP A 380 6.87 20.31 11.24
CA TRP A 380 5.74 21.22 11.43
C TRP A 380 4.95 20.94 12.69
N ARG A 381 4.52 22.03 13.32
CA ARG A 381 3.63 22.06 14.47
C ARG A 381 2.33 22.75 14.06
N PRO A 382 1.15 22.15 14.30
CA PRO A 382 -0.13 22.80 14.04
C PRO A 382 -0.32 24.10 14.86
N ASP A 383 0.37 24.20 15.99
CA ASP A 383 0.27 25.20 17.04
C ASP A 383 1.31 26.33 16.97
N LEU A 384 2.19 26.33 15.97
CA LEU A 384 3.13 27.43 15.73
C LEU A 384 2.97 27.97 14.29
N PRO A 385 2.86 29.30 14.11
CA PRO A 385 2.63 29.94 12.81
C PRO A 385 3.74 29.70 11.79
#